data_AF-A0AAJ1V358-F1
#
_entry.id   AF-A0AAJ1V358-F1
#
_cell.length_a   1.000
_cell.length_b   1.000
_cell.length_c   1.000
_cell.angle_alpha   90.00
_cell.angle_beta   90.00
_cell.angle_gamma   90.00
#
_symmetry.space_group_name_H-M   'P 1'
#
loop_
_entity.id
_entity.type
_entity.pdbx_description
1 polymer ?
#
loop_
_entity_poly.entity_id
_entity_poly.type
_entity_poly.pdbx_seq_one_letter_code
_entity_poly.pdbx_strand_id
1 'polypeptide(L)'
;MTKSEEAVQWFDRVLSKQISLWDFSFDFGEWLAYENGDELEKENEKLFDLLNDFLPDKLEELDSYELEDNRSWLEEYRNKSKKLIEK
;
A
#
# COMPACT_ATOMS: atom_id res chain seq x y z
N MET A 1 4.48 -0.68 16.56
CA MET A 1 4.08 -1.03 15.20
C MET A 1 5.19 -0.58 14.30
N THR A 2 5.70 -1.47 13.45
CA THR A 2 6.77 -1.13 12.50
C THR A 2 6.18 -0.43 11.27
N LYS A 3 6.99 0.24 10.45
CA LYS A 3 6.52 0.85 9.20
C LYS A 3 6.04 -0.20 8.21
N SER A 4 6.66 -1.38 8.23
CA SER A 4 6.16 -2.50 7.43
C SER A 4 4.76 -2.93 7.86
N GLU A 5 4.50 -3.03 9.17
CA GLU A 5 3.16 -3.35 9.68
C GLU A 5 2.15 -2.25 9.32
N GLU A 6 2.55 -0.98 9.42
CA GLU A 6 1.72 0.18 9.05
C GLU A 6 1.36 0.18 7.56
N ALA A 7 2.32 -0.14 6.67
CA ALA A 7 2.08 -0.27 5.24
C ALA A 7 1.03 -1.35 4.92
N VAL A 8 1.05 -2.50 5.62
CA VAL A 8 0.00 -3.53 5.47
C VAL A 8 -1.35 -3.04 5.98
N GLN A 9 -1.36 -2.23 7.05
CA GLN A 9 -2.61 -1.68 7.59
C GLN A 9 -3.32 -0.76 6.61
N TRP A 10 -2.61 -0.03 5.75
CA TRP A 10 -3.23 0.76 4.71
C TRP A 10 -4.10 -0.10 3.78
N PHE A 11 -3.58 -1.26 3.36
CA PHE A 11 -4.36 -2.23 2.58
C PHE A 11 -5.54 -2.80 3.38
N ASP A 12 -5.35 -3.11 4.67
CA ASP A 12 -6.43 -3.59 5.53
C ASP A 12 -7.57 -2.57 5.66
N ARG A 13 -7.24 -1.28 5.80
CA ARG A 13 -8.21 -0.18 5.93
C ARG A 13 -9.04 -0.03 4.66
N VAL A 14 -8.43 -0.06 3.48
CA VAL A 14 -9.16 0.05 2.21
C VAL A 14 -10.01 -1.20 1.94
N LEU A 15 -9.46 -2.40 2.18
CA LEU A 15 -10.19 -3.67 1.95
C LEU A 15 -11.37 -3.87 2.90
N SER A 16 -11.31 -3.31 4.11
CA SER A 16 -12.38 -3.32 5.10
C SER A 16 -13.34 -2.13 5.00
N LYS A 17 -13.18 -1.27 3.98
CA LYS A 17 -14.01 -0.07 3.75
C LYS A 17 -13.93 0.96 4.89
N GLN A 18 -12.84 0.96 5.66
CA GLN A 18 -12.58 2.01 6.66
C GLN A 18 -12.11 3.32 6.01
N ILE A 19 -11.41 3.21 4.87
CA ILE A 19 -11.07 4.32 3.98
C ILE A 19 -11.50 3.97 2.56
N SER A 20 -11.73 4.97 1.72
CA SER A 20 -12.01 4.73 0.30
C SER A 20 -10.73 4.42 -0.48
N LEU A 21 -10.85 3.89 -1.70
CA LEU A 21 -9.69 3.71 -2.59
C LEU A 21 -9.11 5.06 -3.04
N TRP A 22 -9.94 6.09 -3.13
CA TRP A 22 -9.48 7.46 -3.37
C TRP A 22 -8.56 7.93 -2.23
N ASP A 23 -9.03 7.83 -0.99
CA ASP A 23 -8.22 8.22 0.20
C ASP A 23 -6.95 7.37 0.28
N PHE A 24 -7.05 6.06 0.01
CA PHE A 24 -5.88 5.20 -0.09
C PHE A 24 -4.90 5.72 -1.16
N SER A 25 -5.37 6.04 -2.37
CA SER A 25 -4.48 6.46 -3.46
C SER A 25 -3.71 7.74 -3.16
N PHE A 26 -4.36 8.68 -2.46
CA PHE A 26 -3.75 9.97 -2.14
C PHE A 26 -2.95 9.90 -0.84
N ASP A 27 -3.59 9.50 0.25
CA ASP A 27 -3.00 9.54 1.59
C ASP A 27 -1.88 8.51 1.74
N PHE A 28 -2.02 7.31 1.15
CA PHE A 28 -0.95 6.32 1.19
C PHE A 28 0.21 6.70 0.27
N GLY A 29 -0.08 7.33 -0.88
CA GLY A 29 0.93 7.89 -1.77
C GLY A 29 1.77 8.96 -1.07
N GLU A 30 1.12 9.90 -0.38
CA GLU A 30 1.82 10.87 0.47
C GLU A 30 2.58 10.18 1.59
N TRP A 31 1.96 9.24 2.31
CA TRP A 31 2.62 8.50 3.38
C TRP A 31 3.93 7.86 2.90
N LEU A 32 3.92 7.24 1.71
CA LEU A 32 5.08 6.59 1.10
C LEU A 32 6.13 7.58 0.57
N ALA A 33 5.74 8.78 0.16
CA ALA A 33 6.65 9.78 -0.41
C ALA A 33 7.39 10.67 0.62
N TYR A 34 7.01 10.58 1.90
CA TYR A 34 7.58 11.39 2.98
C TYR A 34 8.38 10.52 3.99
N GLU A 35 8.57 11.05 5.21
CA GLU A 35 9.37 10.44 6.29
C GLU A 35 8.98 8.98 6.58
N ASN A 36 7.71 8.59 6.43
CA ASN A 36 7.31 7.20 6.65
C ASN A 36 7.85 6.24 5.59
N GLY A 37 7.98 6.69 4.33
CA GLY A 37 8.62 5.94 3.26
C GLY A 37 10.11 5.77 3.50
N ASP A 38 10.81 6.84 3.88
CA ASP A 38 12.23 6.81 4.24
C ASP A 38 12.51 5.86 5.42
N GLU A 39 11.60 5.82 6.40
CA GLU A 39 11.68 4.87 7.52
C GLU A 39 11.39 3.44 7.07
N LEU A 40 10.40 3.24 6.19
CA LEU A 40 10.10 1.94 5.61
C LEU A 40 11.27 1.39 4.79
N GLU A 41 11.94 2.21 3.99
CA GLU A 41 13.11 1.82 3.20
C GLU A 41 14.24 1.31 4.12
N LYS A 42 14.51 2.03 5.21
CA LYS A 42 15.52 1.62 6.20
C LYS A 42 15.15 0.35 6.95
N GLU A 43 13.87 0.16 7.24
CA GLU A 43 13.35 -1.01 7.97
C GLU A 43 13.26 -2.25 7.07
N ASN A 44 12.76 -2.08 5.85
CA ASN A 44 12.43 -3.13 4.90
C ASN A 44 12.44 -2.60 3.45
N GLU A 45 13.65 -2.36 2.94
CA GLU A 45 13.93 -1.91 1.56
C GLU A 45 13.11 -2.68 0.52
N LYS A 46 13.00 -4.01 0.64
CA LYS A 46 12.24 -4.84 -0.31
C LYS A 46 10.75 -4.53 -0.34
N LEU A 47 10.18 -4.17 0.81
CA LEU A 47 8.79 -3.76 0.90
C LEU A 47 8.62 -2.34 0.35
N PHE A 48 9.55 -1.44 0.65
CA PHE A 48 9.57 -0.11 0.05
C PHE A 48 9.61 -0.20 -1.48
N ASP A 49 10.58 -0.92 -2.05
CA ASP A 49 10.73 -1.11 -3.50
C ASP A 49 9.44 -1.66 -4.14
N LEU A 50 8.86 -2.71 -3.55
CA LEU A 50 7.61 -3.31 -4.04
C LEU A 50 6.47 -2.29 -4.14
N LEU A 51 6.36 -1.42 -3.14
CA LEU A 51 5.29 -0.43 -3.04
C LEU A 51 5.58 0.78 -3.94
N ASN A 52 6.81 1.29 -3.91
CA ASN A 52 7.22 2.49 -4.63
C ASN A 52 7.31 2.26 -6.14
N ASP A 53 7.73 1.07 -6.59
CA ASP A 53 7.84 0.77 -8.02
C ASP A 53 6.48 0.46 -8.67
N PHE A 54 5.49 0.01 -7.91
CA PHE A 54 4.24 -0.48 -8.47
C PHE A 54 3.03 0.42 -8.19
N LEU A 55 2.90 0.94 -6.97
CA LEU A 55 1.68 1.64 -6.58
C LEU A 55 1.44 2.90 -7.40
N PRO A 56 2.42 3.77 -7.69
CA PRO A 56 2.19 4.97 -8.49
C PRO A 56 1.57 4.63 -9.85
N ASP A 57 2.21 3.75 -10.62
CA ASP A 57 1.73 3.32 -11.92
C ASP A 57 0.34 2.66 -11.82
N LYS A 58 0.13 1.79 -10.83
CA LYS A 58 -1.15 1.09 -10.67
C LYS A 58 -2.29 2.05 -10.33
N LEU A 59 -2.02 3.09 -9.54
CA LEU A 59 -3.01 4.09 -9.13
C LEU A 59 -3.35 5.05 -10.27
N GLU A 60 -2.40 5.35 -11.16
CA GLU A 60 -2.65 6.14 -12.38
C GLU A 60 -3.50 5.39 -13.41
N GLU A 61 -3.39 4.06 -13.47
CA GLU A 61 -4.13 3.19 -14.39
C GLU A 61 -5.55 2.81 -13.90
N LEU A 62 -6.03 3.40 -12.80
CA LEU A 62 -7.35 3.06 -12.28
C LEU A 62 -8.48 3.61 -13.16
N ASP A 63 -9.22 2.70 -13.81
CA ASP A 63 -10.46 3.03 -14.53
C ASP A 63 -11.61 3.45 -13.58
N SER A 64 -11.52 3.08 -12.30
CA SER A 64 -12.55 3.27 -11.27
C SER A 64 -11.89 3.32 -9.88
N TYR A 65 -12.42 4.16 -9.00
CA TYR A 65 -12.06 4.19 -7.56
C TYR A 65 -13.00 3.35 -6.70
N GLU A 66 -13.86 2.52 -7.30
CA GLU A 66 -14.68 1.58 -6.55
C GLU A 66 -13.82 0.42 -6.03
N LEU A 67 -14.01 0.06 -4.76
CA LEU A 67 -13.23 -1.02 -4.14
C LEU A 67 -13.43 -2.36 -4.86
N GLU A 68 -14.65 -2.68 -5.28
CA GLU A 68 -14.94 -4.00 -5.83
C GLU A 68 -14.23 -4.24 -7.17
N ASP A 69 -14.02 -3.20 -7.98
CA ASP A 69 -13.26 -3.27 -9.23
C ASP A 69 -11.76 -3.51 -9.00
N ASN A 70 -11.29 -3.16 -7.80
CA ASN A 70 -9.87 -3.09 -7.44
C ASN A 70 -9.44 -4.08 -6.35
N ARG A 71 -10.41 -4.77 -5.73
CA ARG A 71 -10.19 -5.67 -4.59
C ARG A 71 -9.12 -6.71 -4.87
N SER A 72 -9.10 -7.29 -6.08
CA SER A 72 -8.18 -8.37 -6.42
C SER A 72 -6.71 -7.95 -6.32
N TRP A 73 -6.33 -6.80 -6.87
CA TRP A 73 -4.94 -6.37 -6.85
C TRP A 73 -4.55 -5.83 -5.46
N LEU A 74 -5.48 -5.19 -4.75
CA LEU A 74 -5.28 -4.76 -3.36
C LEU A 74 -4.98 -5.95 -2.44
N GLU A 75 -5.74 -7.04 -2.58
CA GLU A 75 -5.50 -8.28 -1.83
C GLU A 75 -4.17 -8.94 -2.22
N GLU A 76 -3.83 -8.95 -3.51
CA GLU A 76 -2.55 -9.46 -4.00
C GLU A 76 -1.37 -8.72 -3.36
N TYR A 77 -1.38 -7.39 -3.39
CA TYR A 77 -0.29 -6.57 -2.87
C TYR A 77 -0.22 -6.64 -1.35
N ARG A 78 -1.37 -6.61 -0.66
CA ARG A 78 -1.41 -6.88 0.78
C ARG A 78 -0.71 -8.19 1.14
N ASN A 79 -1.00 -9.26 0.40
CA ASN A 79 -0.42 -10.58 0.66
C ASN A 79 1.08 -10.64 0.32
N LYS A 80 1.52 -9.97 -0.75
CA LYS A 80 2.95 -9.80 -1.05
C LYS A 80 3.66 -9.05 0.08
N SER A 81 3.09 -7.95 0.55
CA SER A 81 3.63 -7.16 1.65
C SER A 81 3.76 -7.98 2.93
N LYS A 82 2.72 -8.74 3.32
CA LYS A 82 2.78 -9.62 4.50
C LYS A 82 3.91 -10.65 4.43
N LYS A 83 4.13 -11.27 3.26
CA LYS A 83 5.22 -12.24 3.06
C LYS A 83 6.62 -11.63 3.20
N LEU A 84 6.75 -10.32 3.00
CA LEU A 84 8.01 -9.59 3.19
C LEU A 84 8.24 -9.17 4.65
N ILE A 85 7.23 -9.29 5.52
CA ILE A 85 7.32 -9.00 6.95
C ILE A 85 7.57 -10.27 7.77
N GLU A 86 6.98 -11.39 7.35
CA GLU A 86 7.09 -12.68 8.05
C GLU A 86 8.46 -13.39 7.86
N LYS A 87 9.47 -12.68 7.33
CA LYS A 87 10.82 -13.20 7.05
C LYS A 87 11.87 -12.57 7.96
#